data_AF-A0A8J8GMU2-F1
#
_entry.id   AF-A0A8J8GMU2-F1
#
_cell.length_a   1.000
_cell.length_b   1.000
_cell.length_c   1.000
_cell.angle_alpha   90.00
_cell.angle_beta   90.00
_cell.angle_gamma   90.00
#
_symmetry.space_group_name_H-M   'P 1'
#
loop_
_entity.id
_entity.type
_entity.pdbx_description
1 polymer ?
#
loop_
_entity_poly.entity_id
_entity_poly.type
_entity_poly.pdbx_seq_one_letter_code
_entity_poly.pdbx_strand_id
1 'polypeptide(L)'
;MDHEIDRRTFVGWTGAATGALALAGCLGEDGDENGGERNETDEEPNETVDVAPPFPEIEDKPDAVYVPTHRESMRALEPIAAGDYRLAPMLSYPHPFWTVTGDGEDDVQHVVPDQMRGVHMMFTLWDAETGVVLPVDSGAVVRLSRDGERVGSPQSMWPMLSQEMGFHFGDNVPLEDDGTYAAEVELPPLSARTTGELAGRFDERETATFEFDYDQEFRESATDIEYFDEQRWGDRGALEPPGQGGMPYSQLPEVDAFPGTLLVDSDGERPDTTADLPRSGDAAFLATVLESDHRLADGDESYLLVSPRTPYNRVPLPNMTPTATVDRDGEAVTDEPVPLGQTIDGEYGLHYGTSLEDVALRAGDTVTLTIRSPPQVARHQGYDTAFLEMPPIELRVPEDDG
;
A
#
# COMPACT_ATOMS: atom_id res chain seq x y z
N MET A 1 -17.77 26.52 0.43
CA MET A 1 -18.29 26.26 -0.95
C MET A 1 -17.70 24.92 -1.25
N ASP A 2 -18.43 23.91 -0.79
CA ASP A 2 -17.87 22.61 -0.47
C ASP A 2 -18.14 21.72 -1.66
N HIS A 3 -17.07 21.24 -2.28
CA HIS A 3 -17.14 20.21 -3.30
C HIS A 3 -16.96 18.86 -2.62
N GLU A 4 -18.09 18.28 -2.25
CA GLU A 4 -18.21 16.89 -1.84
C GLU A 4 -18.00 16.01 -3.10
N ILE A 5 -17.01 15.12 -3.06
CA ILE A 5 -16.70 14.18 -4.15
C ILE A 5 -17.62 12.96 -3.97
N ASP A 6 -18.58 12.81 -4.89
CA ASP A 6 -19.53 11.71 -4.93
C ASP A 6 -18.84 10.45 -5.49
N ARG A 7 -18.64 9.44 -4.63
CA ARG A 7 -18.18 8.09 -4.99
C ARG A 7 -19.24 7.09 -4.53
N ARG A 8 -20.23 6.78 -5.38
CA ARG A 8 -20.98 5.50 -5.42
C ARG A 8 -22.03 5.51 -6.52
N THR A 9 -22.03 4.50 -7.39
CA THR A 9 -23.27 4.06 -8.05
C THR A 9 -23.34 2.55 -8.00
N PHE A 10 -24.24 2.09 -7.13
CA PHE A 10 -24.69 0.72 -6.96
C PHE A 10 -25.89 0.49 -7.90
N VAL A 11 -25.93 -0.63 -8.63
CA VAL A 11 -27.17 -1.16 -9.21
C VAL A 11 -27.31 -2.62 -8.81
N GLY A 12 -28.12 -2.85 -7.78
CA GLY A 12 -28.70 -4.15 -7.47
C GLY A 12 -29.94 -4.37 -8.34
N TRP A 13 -30.10 -5.59 -8.85
CA TRP A 13 -31.38 -6.03 -9.42
C TRP A 13 -31.72 -7.43 -8.93
N THR A 14 -32.62 -7.49 -7.95
CA THR A 14 -33.34 -8.70 -7.55
C THR A 14 -34.69 -8.70 -8.27
N GLY A 15 -34.95 -9.71 -9.08
CA GLY A 15 -36.25 -9.92 -9.72
C GLY A 15 -36.64 -11.40 -9.70
N ALA A 16 -37.31 -11.83 -8.63
CA ALA A 16 -38.01 -13.11 -8.58
C ALA A 16 -39.43 -12.97 -9.15
N ALA A 17 -39.80 -13.79 -10.13
CA ALA A 17 -41.20 -14.06 -10.46
C ALA A 17 -41.36 -15.49 -11.03
N THR A 18 -42.13 -16.29 -10.30
CA THR A 18 -42.56 -17.66 -10.55
C THR A 18 -43.67 -17.73 -11.61
N GLY A 19 -43.73 -18.79 -12.44
CA GLY A 19 -45.00 -19.20 -13.07
C GLY A 19 -45.01 -20.09 -14.33
N ALA A 20 -45.28 -21.39 -14.11
CA ALA A 20 -46.17 -22.29 -14.87
C ALA A 20 -45.80 -22.91 -16.26
N LEU A 21 -45.64 -24.24 -16.19
CA LEU A 21 -45.91 -25.36 -17.12
C LEU A 21 -46.85 -25.14 -18.34
N ALA A 22 -46.46 -25.72 -19.49
CA ALA A 22 -47.33 -26.51 -20.38
C ALA A 22 -46.52 -27.47 -21.29
N LEU A 23 -47.16 -28.60 -21.63
CA LEU A 23 -46.64 -29.88 -22.14
C LEU A 23 -46.65 -30.05 -23.68
N ALA A 24 -46.00 -31.16 -24.10
CA ALA A 24 -46.15 -31.96 -25.34
C ALA A 24 -45.19 -31.62 -26.51
N GLY A 25 -44.51 -32.56 -27.18
CA GLY A 25 -44.45 -34.03 -27.07
C GLY A 25 -43.78 -34.66 -28.30
N CYS A 26 -43.53 -35.97 -28.20
CA CYS A 26 -43.34 -36.97 -29.27
C CYS A 26 -41.91 -37.35 -29.74
N LEU A 27 -41.39 -38.43 -29.10
CA LEU A 27 -41.11 -39.78 -29.65
C LEU A 27 -40.17 -39.96 -30.86
N GLY A 28 -39.12 -40.77 -30.64
CA GLY A 28 -38.36 -41.50 -31.66
C GLY A 28 -37.30 -42.40 -31.01
N GLU A 29 -37.45 -43.71 -31.18
CA GLU A 29 -36.82 -44.83 -30.47
C GLU A 29 -35.57 -45.39 -31.21
N ASP A 30 -34.76 -46.16 -30.47
CA ASP A 30 -33.76 -47.17 -30.88
C ASP A 30 -32.33 -46.79 -31.32
N GLY A 31 -31.35 -47.45 -30.69
CA GLY A 31 -30.11 -47.90 -31.35
C GLY A 31 -28.82 -47.74 -30.54
N ASP A 32 -28.42 -48.79 -29.84
CA ASP A 32 -27.13 -48.93 -29.15
C ASP A 32 -26.05 -49.54 -30.09
N GLU A 33 -24.78 -49.25 -29.79
CA GLU A 33 -23.52 -49.89 -30.23
C GLU A 33 -22.79 -49.47 -31.54
N ASN A 34 -21.68 -48.77 -31.30
CA ASN A 34 -20.30 -49.06 -31.74
C ASN A 34 -19.88 -48.83 -33.21
N GLY A 35 -19.07 -47.79 -33.43
CA GLY A 35 -18.32 -47.56 -34.67
C GLY A 35 -17.30 -46.44 -34.48
N GLY A 36 -16.03 -46.79 -34.29
CA GLY A 36 -14.95 -45.83 -34.25
C GLY A 36 -14.73 -45.18 -35.60
N GLU A 37 -14.75 -43.86 -35.64
CA GLU A 37 -14.14 -43.08 -36.71
C GLU A 37 -13.23 -42.03 -36.08
N ARG A 38 -11.95 -42.13 -36.45
CA ARG A 38 -10.94 -41.11 -36.21
C ARG A 38 -11.38 -39.86 -36.95
N ASN A 39 -11.61 -38.78 -36.21
CA ASN A 39 -11.56 -37.45 -36.78
C ASN A 39 -10.25 -36.82 -36.29
N GLU A 40 -9.22 -36.92 -37.13
CA GLU A 40 -8.08 -36.02 -37.11
C GLU A 40 -8.61 -34.66 -37.56
N THR A 41 -9.16 -33.89 -36.63
CA THR A 41 -9.21 -32.45 -36.76
C THR A 41 -7.91 -31.94 -36.15
N ASP A 42 -6.88 -31.87 -36.99
CA ASP A 42 -5.76 -30.94 -36.81
C ASP A 42 -6.36 -29.52 -36.84
N GLU A 43 -6.96 -29.11 -35.73
CA GLU A 43 -7.06 -27.71 -35.38
C GLU A 43 -5.68 -27.36 -34.81
N GLU A 44 -4.84 -26.79 -35.65
CA GLU A 44 -3.73 -26.00 -35.16
C GLU A 44 -4.30 -24.99 -34.15
N PRO A 45 -3.79 -24.91 -32.91
CA PRO A 45 -4.25 -23.92 -31.96
C PRO A 45 -3.78 -22.56 -32.46
N ASN A 46 -4.59 -21.94 -33.29
CA ASN A 46 -4.49 -20.53 -33.60
C ASN A 46 -5.07 -19.76 -32.41
N GLU A 47 -4.39 -18.68 -32.05
CA GLU A 47 -4.67 -17.77 -30.92
C GLU A 47 -4.03 -18.22 -29.60
N THR A 48 -2.86 -17.65 -29.32
CA THR A 48 -2.32 -17.47 -27.97
C THR A 48 -3.40 -16.84 -27.11
N VAL A 49 -4.18 -17.67 -26.41
CA VAL A 49 -5.06 -17.22 -25.34
C VAL A 49 -4.16 -16.50 -24.34
N ASP A 50 -4.47 -15.24 -24.01
CA ASP A 50 -3.82 -14.46 -22.94
C ASP A 50 -4.10 -15.16 -21.59
N VAL A 51 -3.44 -16.29 -21.33
CA VAL A 51 -3.58 -17.05 -20.10
C VAL A 51 -2.80 -16.29 -19.02
N ALA A 52 -3.54 -15.75 -18.05
CA ALA A 52 -2.95 -15.19 -16.84
C ALA A 52 -2.00 -16.20 -16.19
N PRO A 53 -0.86 -15.75 -15.64
CA PRO A 53 -0.13 -16.57 -14.72
C PRO A 53 -1.02 -17.02 -13.55
N PRO A 54 -0.81 -18.22 -13.00
CA PRO A 54 -1.55 -18.64 -11.83
C PRO A 54 -1.28 -17.68 -10.67
N PHE A 55 -2.33 -17.26 -9.97
CA PHE A 55 -2.24 -16.47 -8.75
C PHE A 55 -2.82 -17.32 -7.61
N PRO A 56 -2.01 -18.18 -6.96
CA PRO A 56 -2.54 -19.12 -5.98
C PRO A 56 -3.09 -18.39 -4.74
N GLU A 57 -4.27 -18.83 -4.31
CA GLU A 57 -4.83 -18.42 -3.02
C GLU A 57 -4.23 -19.25 -1.88
N ILE A 58 -4.11 -18.62 -0.71
CA ILE A 58 -3.69 -19.27 0.53
C ILE A 58 -4.95 -19.34 1.41
N GLU A 59 -5.35 -20.55 1.82
CA GLU A 59 -6.59 -20.76 2.57
C GLU A 59 -6.51 -20.23 4.01
N ASP A 60 -5.41 -20.49 4.72
CA ASP A 60 -5.23 -20.14 6.15
C ASP A 60 -4.21 -19.02 6.34
N LYS A 61 -4.46 -17.85 5.73
CA LYS A 61 -3.59 -16.67 5.89
C LYS A 61 -3.60 -16.19 7.35
N PRO A 62 -2.43 -15.83 7.93
CA PRO A 62 -2.42 -15.19 9.23
C PRO A 62 -2.94 -13.74 9.13
N ASP A 63 -3.53 -13.23 10.20
CA ASP A 63 -3.76 -11.79 10.41
C ASP A 63 -2.42 -11.11 10.81
N ALA A 64 -1.47 -11.13 9.87
CA ALA A 64 -0.10 -10.65 10.02
C ALA A 64 0.58 -10.57 8.65
N VAL A 65 1.75 -9.92 8.59
CA VAL A 65 2.63 -10.00 7.44
C VAL A 65 3.13 -11.42 7.24
N TYR A 66 3.04 -11.92 6.00
CA TYR A 66 3.38 -13.30 5.67
C TYR A 66 4.08 -13.44 4.32
N VAL A 67 4.78 -14.55 4.10
CA VAL A 67 5.49 -14.84 2.85
C VAL A 67 4.47 -15.15 1.73
N PRO A 68 4.43 -14.35 0.65
CA PRO A 68 3.48 -14.56 -0.45
C PRO A 68 3.83 -15.81 -1.26
N THR A 69 2.99 -16.13 -2.24
CA THR A 69 3.16 -17.33 -3.09
C THR A 69 4.26 -17.15 -4.13
N HIS A 70 4.51 -15.91 -4.56
CA HIS A 70 5.47 -15.57 -5.59
C HIS A 70 5.98 -14.13 -5.46
N ARG A 71 6.98 -13.81 -6.27
CA ARG A 71 7.42 -12.44 -6.55
C ARG A 71 6.87 -12.01 -7.90
N GLU A 72 6.35 -10.80 -7.99
CA GLU A 72 5.78 -10.31 -9.23
C GLU A 72 6.88 -10.01 -10.24
N SER A 73 6.70 -10.42 -11.50
CA SER A 73 7.61 -9.98 -12.57
C SER A 73 7.33 -8.52 -12.90
N MET A 74 8.39 -7.70 -12.96
CA MET A 74 8.25 -6.27 -13.21
C MET A 74 9.35 -5.77 -14.14
N ARG A 75 8.94 -4.92 -15.09
CA ARG A 75 9.83 -4.12 -15.92
C ARG A 75 9.90 -2.71 -15.36
N ALA A 76 11.03 -2.37 -14.75
CA ALA A 76 11.33 -1.00 -14.37
C ALA A 76 11.71 -0.18 -15.62
N LEU A 77 11.16 1.03 -15.73
CA LEU A 77 11.53 2.02 -16.73
C LEU A 77 12.53 3.03 -16.14
N GLU A 78 13.12 3.86 -17.00
CA GLU A 78 14.05 4.89 -16.54
C GLU A 78 13.36 5.91 -15.63
N PRO A 79 13.96 6.24 -14.46
CA PRO A 79 13.47 7.32 -13.62
C PRO A 79 13.41 8.67 -14.32
N ILE A 80 12.30 9.38 -14.14
CA ILE A 80 12.06 10.72 -14.68
C ILE A 80 11.98 11.76 -13.56
N ALA A 81 12.29 13.02 -13.89
CA ALA A 81 12.09 14.16 -13.00
C ALA A 81 10.78 14.87 -13.33
N ALA A 82 10.06 15.32 -12.32
CA ALA A 82 8.87 16.15 -12.44
C ALA A 82 8.86 17.16 -11.28
N GLY A 83 9.33 18.39 -11.54
CA GLY A 83 9.57 19.37 -10.48
C GLY A 83 10.54 18.81 -9.41
N ASP A 84 10.11 18.87 -8.16
CA ASP A 84 10.84 18.32 -7.01
C ASP A 84 10.76 16.78 -6.92
N TYR A 85 9.85 16.14 -7.66
CA TYR A 85 9.68 14.70 -7.64
C TYR A 85 10.66 13.98 -8.56
N ARG A 86 11.12 12.82 -8.09
CA ARG A 86 11.56 11.73 -8.96
C ARG A 86 10.46 10.67 -9.02
N LEU A 87 10.22 10.18 -10.23
CA LEU A 87 9.23 9.14 -10.49
C LEU A 87 9.93 8.00 -11.23
N ALA A 88 9.79 6.78 -10.72
CA ALA A 88 10.23 5.58 -11.43
C ALA A 88 9.03 4.75 -11.84
N PRO A 89 8.68 4.68 -13.13
CA PRO A 89 7.60 3.86 -13.61
C PRO A 89 7.99 2.39 -13.66
N MET A 90 7.05 1.51 -13.35
CA MET A 90 7.20 0.06 -13.39
C MET A 90 5.94 -0.55 -14.01
N LEU A 91 6.11 -1.63 -14.76
CA LEU A 91 5.01 -2.32 -15.44
C LEU A 91 5.08 -3.82 -15.14
N SER A 92 3.93 -4.41 -14.85
CA SER A 92 3.74 -5.85 -14.71
C SER A 92 2.50 -6.30 -15.50
N TYR A 93 2.24 -7.60 -15.51
CA TYR A 93 0.96 -8.15 -15.96
C TYR A 93 -0.15 -7.73 -14.96
N PRO A 94 -1.41 -7.55 -15.41
CA PRO A 94 -2.52 -7.28 -14.51
C PRO A 94 -2.68 -8.42 -13.49
N HIS A 95 -2.77 -8.09 -12.20
CA HIS A 95 -2.97 -9.09 -11.15
C HIS A 95 -3.87 -8.59 -10.02
N PRO A 96 -4.39 -9.50 -9.18
CA PRO A 96 -5.26 -9.11 -8.08
C PRO A 96 -4.52 -8.35 -6.97
N PHE A 97 -5.24 -7.44 -6.33
CA PHE A 97 -4.79 -6.73 -5.12
C PHE A 97 -5.97 -6.43 -4.20
N TRP A 98 -5.72 -5.88 -3.01
CA TRP A 98 -6.77 -5.57 -2.03
C TRP A 98 -6.79 -4.08 -1.74
N THR A 99 -7.89 -3.39 -2.02
CA THR A 99 -8.08 -1.99 -1.56
C THR A 99 -8.59 -1.97 -0.14
N VAL A 100 -8.11 -1.04 0.67
CA VAL A 100 -8.58 -0.80 2.04
C VAL A 100 -9.05 0.65 2.14
N THR A 101 -10.36 0.84 2.30
CA THR A 101 -11.01 2.16 2.32
C THR A 101 -12.01 2.31 3.46
N GLY A 102 -11.59 1.98 4.67
CA GLY A 102 -12.32 2.17 5.91
C GLY A 102 -11.61 1.50 7.09
N ASP A 103 -12.32 1.38 8.20
CA ASP A 103 -11.83 0.83 9.47
C ASP A 103 -12.40 -0.56 9.81
N GLY A 104 -13.23 -1.16 8.95
CA GLY A 104 -13.76 -2.52 9.12
C GLY A 104 -13.23 -3.55 8.10
N GLU A 105 -13.37 -4.84 8.42
CA GLU A 105 -13.04 -5.95 7.49
C GLU A 105 -13.86 -5.87 6.18
N ASP A 106 -15.10 -5.39 6.24
CA ASP A 106 -15.98 -5.17 5.08
C ASP A 106 -15.48 -4.06 4.14
N ASP A 107 -14.52 -3.25 4.57
CA ASP A 107 -13.90 -2.18 3.77
C ASP A 107 -12.64 -2.65 3.02
N VAL A 108 -12.32 -3.94 3.10
CA VAL A 108 -11.30 -4.62 2.29
C VAL A 108 -11.97 -5.21 1.05
N GLN A 109 -11.56 -4.77 -0.14
CA GLN A 109 -12.09 -5.31 -1.40
C GLN A 109 -10.99 -5.98 -2.20
N HIS A 110 -11.23 -7.25 -2.55
CA HIS A 110 -10.39 -7.97 -3.49
C HIS A 110 -10.70 -7.50 -4.92
N VAL A 111 -9.75 -6.79 -5.52
CA VAL A 111 -9.82 -6.27 -6.88
C VAL A 111 -9.18 -7.27 -7.80
N VAL A 112 -9.99 -7.87 -8.66
CA VAL A 112 -9.53 -8.80 -9.71
C VAL A 112 -9.56 -8.04 -11.05
N PRO A 113 -8.52 -8.13 -11.90
CA PRO A 113 -8.55 -7.51 -13.21
C PRO A 113 -9.74 -8.00 -14.05
N ASP A 114 -10.49 -7.08 -14.65
CA ASP A 114 -11.62 -7.43 -15.56
C ASP A 114 -11.13 -8.19 -16.81
N GLN A 115 -9.89 -7.93 -17.22
CA GLN A 115 -9.21 -8.58 -18.34
C GLN A 115 -7.70 -8.66 -18.08
N MET A 116 -7.07 -9.67 -18.68
CA MET A 116 -5.61 -9.86 -18.60
C MET A 116 -4.84 -9.08 -19.66
N ARG A 117 -5.54 -8.50 -20.64
CA ARG A 117 -4.96 -7.58 -21.61
C ARG A 117 -4.80 -6.19 -21.00
N GLY A 118 -3.57 -5.85 -20.65
CA GLY A 118 -3.24 -4.61 -20.00
C GLY A 118 -1.93 -4.70 -19.24
N VAL A 119 -1.73 -3.75 -18.34
CA VAL A 119 -0.61 -3.74 -17.42
C VAL A 119 -1.11 -3.48 -16.01
N HIS A 120 -0.46 -4.07 -15.02
CA HIS A 120 -0.44 -3.44 -13.70
C HIS A 120 0.60 -2.31 -13.79
N MET A 121 0.12 -1.07 -13.84
CA MET A 121 0.98 0.11 -13.96
C MET A 121 1.29 0.63 -12.58
N MET A 122 2.58 0.82 -12.29
CA MET A 122 3.04 1.28 -10.99
C MET A 122 4.06 2.41 -11.13
N PHE A 123 4.22 3.19 -10.07
CA PHE A 123 5.37 4.07 -9.91
C PHE A 123 5.68 4.38 -8.45
N THR A 124 6.95 4.65 -8.17
CA THR A 124 7.40 5.18 -6.87
C THR A 124 7.81 6.63 -7.01
N LEU A 125 7.41 7.45 -6.04
CA LEU A 125 7.81 8.86 -5.93
C LEU A 125 8.81 9.04 -4.80
N TRP A 126 9.89 9.78 -5.04
CA TRP A 126 10.85 10.14 -4.00
C TRP A 126 11.44 11.52 -4.23
N ASP A 127 12.00 12.10 -3.17
CA ASP A 127 12.83 13.29 -3.25
C ASP A 127 14.25 12.93 -3.72
N ALA A 128 14.71 13.55 -4.81
CA ALA A 128 16.05 13.29 -5.34
C ALA A 128 17.18 13.65 -4.38
N GLU A 129 16.96 14.63 -3.50
CA GLU A 129 18.01 15.17 -2.62
C GLU A 129 18.21 14.29 -1.39
N THR A 130 17.11 13.94 -0.71
CA THR A 130 17.14 13.12 0.52
C THR A 130 17.08 11.62 0.24
N GLY A 131 16.56 11.21 -0.92
CA GLY A 131 16.28 9.81 -1.25
C GLY A 131 15.03 9.26 -0.57
N VAL A 132 14.29 10.09 0.18
CA VAL A 132 13.07 9.68 0.89
C VAL A 132 11.95 9.42 -0.10
N VAL A 133 11.44 8.19 -0.12
CA VAL A 133 10.16 7.86 -0.77
C VAL A 133 9.06 8.70 -0.12
N LEU A 134 8.09 9.15 -0.90
CA LEU A 134 6.99 10.01 -0.46
C LEU A 134 5.69 9.21 -0.30
N PRO A 135 5.51 8.47 0.81
CA PRO A 135 4.40 7.54 1.00
C PRO A 135 3.14 8.26 1.45
N VAL A 136 2.57 9.13 0.64
CA VAL A 136 1.35 9.86 0.97
C VAL A 136 0.35 9.75 -0.15
N ASP A 137 -0.93 9.65 0.18
CA ASP A 137 -1.94 9.75 -0.86
C ASP A 137 -1.87 11.14 -1.49
N SER A 138 -1.38 11.16 -2.72
CA SER A 138 -1.40 12.33 -3.57
C SER A 138 -2.71 12.38 -4.34
N GLY A 139 -3.36 11.26 -4.65
CA GLY A 139 -4.43 11.25 -5.65
C GLY A 139 -3.88 11.43 -7.07
N ALA A 140 -2.73 10.80 -7.35
CA ALA A 140 -2.10 10.80 -8.65
C ALA A 140 -3.04 10.23 -9.73
N VAL A 141 -3.08 10.91 -10.88
CA VAL A 141 -3.95 10.52 -12.00
C VAL A 141 -3.09 10.23 -13.23
N VAL A 142 -3.29 9.07 -13.84
CA VAL A 142 -2.65 8.67 -15.10
C VAL A 142 -3.59 8.86 -16.27
N ARG A 143 -3.03 9.40 -17.36
CA ARG A 143 -3.73 9.64 -18.62
C ARG A 143 -2.95 9.02 -19.77
N LEU A 144 -3.51 7.98 -20.37
CA LEU A 144 -2.86 7.26 -21.47
C LEU A 144 -3.18 7.84 -22.84
N SER A 145 -2.23 7.75 -23.76
CA SER A 145 -2.44 8.05 -25.17
C SER A 145 -1.63 7.13 -26.07
N ARG A 146 -2.11 6.91 -27.28
CA ARG A 146 -1.44 6.17 -28.35
C ARG A 146 -1.63 6.94 -29.65
N ASP A 147 -0.56 7.17 -30.40
CA ASP A 147 -0.58 7.97 -31.64
C ASP A 147 -1.20 9.38 -31.48
N GLY A 148 -1.08 9.96 -30.28
CA GLY A 148 -1.65 11.26 -29.92
C GLY A 148 -3.14 11.25 -29.58
N GLU A 149 -3.80 10.09 -29.62
CA GLU A 149 -5.20 9.91 -29.23
C GLU A 149 -5.31 9.36 -27.81
N ARG A 150 -6.29 9.87 -27.03
CA ARG A 150 -6.54 9.44 -25.65
C ARG A 150 -7.04 8.00 -25.63
N VAL A 151 -6.40 7.15 -24.82
CA VAL A 151 -6.83 5.77 -24.58
C VAL A 151 -7.53 5.71 -23.22
N GLY A 152 -8.77 5.24 -23.22
CA GLY A 152 -9.58 5.08 -22.01
C GLY A 152 -9.88 6.39 -21.25
N SER A 153 -10.41 6.24 -20.04
CA SER A 153 -10.58 7.34 -19.08
C SER A 153 -9.30 7.52 -18.24
N PRO A 154 -9.06 8.75 -17.70
CA PRO A 154 -8.04 8.94 -16.68
C PRO A 154 -8.22 7.95 -15.51
N GLN A 155 -7.11 7.36 -15.06
CA GLN A 155 -7.07 6.37 -13.99
C GLN A 155 -6.52 7.03 -12.71
N SER A 156 -7.17 6.81 -11.58
CA SER A 156 -6.64 7.25 -10.27
C SER A 156 -5.81 6.11 -9.71
N MET A 157 -4.58 6.39 -9.33
CA MET A 157 -3.65 5.35 -8.90
C MET A 157 -3.75 5.16 -7.39
N TRP A 158 -3.91 3.91 -6.96
CA TRP A 158 -4.00 3.60 -5.54
C TRP A 158 -2.63 3.74 -4.88
N PRO A 159 -2.52 4.32 -3.68
CA PRO A 159 -1.36 4.09 -2.84
C PRO A 159 -1.36 2.63 -2.37
N MET A 160 -0.24 1.94 -2.52
CA MET A 160 -0.13 0.49 -2.34
C MET A 160 1.07 0.12 -1.47
N LEU A 161 0.96 -1.02 -0.79
CA LEU A 161 2.06 -1.71 -0.11
C LEU A 161 2.33 -3.06 -0.77
N SER A 162 3.58 -3.33 -1.11
CA SER A 162 4.07 -4.68 -1.42
C SER A 162 5.39 -4.95 -0.72
N GLN A 163 5.72 -6.22 -0.49
CA GLN A 163 7.00 -6.58 0.11
C GLN A 163 8.17 -6.26 -0.83
N GLU A 164 7.94 -6.38 -2.14
CA GLU A 164 8.97 -6.17 -3.16
C GLU A 164 9.27 -4.70 -3.44
N MET A 165 8.25 -3.84 -3.51
CA MET A 165 8.44 -2.41 -3.84
C MET A 165 8.36 -1.49 -2.62
N GLY A 166 7.85 -2.01 -1.49
CA GLY A 166 7.45 -1.15 -0.39
C GLY A 166 6.22 -0.33 -0.78
N PHE A 167 6.22 0.94 -0.44
CA PHE A 167 5.20 1.89 -0.85
C PHE A 167 5.40 2.31 -2.32
N HIS A 168 4.32 2.24 -3.09
CA HIS A 168 4.25 2.67 -4.48
C HIS A 168 2.81 3.09 -4.80
N PHE A 169 2.59 3.65 -5.98
CA PHE A 169 1.27 3.83 -6.56
C PHE A 169 1.04 2.77 -7.62
N GLY A 170 -0.17 2.25 -7.75
CA GLY A 170 -0.48 1.25 -8.77
C GLY A 170 -1.97 1.08 -9.06
N ASP A 171 -2.27 0.59 -10.27
CA ASP A 171 -3.58 0.08 -10.65
C ASP A 171 -3.49 -0.81 -11.90
N ASN A 172 -4.51 -1.63 -12.14
CA ASN A 172 -4.68 -2.38 -13.37
C ASN A 172 -5.22 -1.48 -14.48
N VAL A 173 -4.43 -1.31 -15.54
CA VAL A 173 -4.76 -0.45 -16.68
C VAL A 173 -5.01 -1.31 -17.91
N PRO A 174 -6.26 -1.41 -18.41
CA PRO A 174 -6.59 -2.24 -19.56
C PRO A 174 -6.01 -1.63 -20.85
N LEU A 175 -5.40 -2.47 -21.67
CA LEU A 175 -4.86 -2.11 -23.00
C LEU A 175 -5.35 -3.13 -24.02
N GLU A 176 -6.20 -2.70 -24.96
CA GLU A 176 -6.83 -3.60 -25.92
C GLU A 176 -5.85 -4.06 -27.01
N ASP A 177 -5.03 -3.13 -27.49
CA ASP A 177 -4.19 -3.30 -28.66
C ASP A 177 -2.70 -3.18 -28.32
N ASP A 178 -1.88 -3.88 -29.10
CA ASP A 178 -0.43 -3.73 -29.06
C ASP A 178 0.00 -2.35 -29.61
N GLY A 179 1.13 -1.81 -29.13
CA GLY A 179 1.71 -0.55 -29.58
C GLY A 179 2.47 0.22 -28.50
N THR A 180 2.96 1.40 -28.88
CA THR A 180 3.65 2.32 -27.96
C THR A 180 2.64 3.27 -27.31
N TYR A 181 2.61 3.28 -25.99
CA TYR A 181 1.75 4.13 -25.18
C TYR A 181 2.55 5.22 -24.49
N ALA A 182 1.99 6.42 -24.45
CA ALA A 182 2.49 7.53 -23.62
C ALA A 182 1.58 7.70 -22.40
N ALA A 183 2.17 7.61 -21.21
CA ALA A 183 1.50 7.83 -19.93
C ALA A 183 1.88 9.19 -19.36
N GLU A 184 0.90 10.07 -19.21
CA GLU A 184 1.02 11.33 -18.48
C GLU A 184 0.53 11.12 -17.05
N VAL A 185 1.40 11.36 -16.07
CA VAL A 185 1.11 11.27 -14.64
C VAL A 185 0.95 12.68 -14.09
N GLU A 186 -0.24 13.02 -13.60
CA GLU A 186 -0.51 14.25 -12.87
C GLU A 186 -0.31 14.01 -11.37
N LEU A 187 0.61 14.76 -10.77
CA LEU A 187 0.96 14.70 -9.36
C LEU A 187 0.46 15.97 -8.67
N PRO A 188 -0.56 15.92 -7.82
CA PRO A 188 -0.96 17.08 -7.03
C PRO A 188 0.01 17.33 -5.87
N PRO A 189 -0.10 18.49 -5.18
CA PRO A 189 0.68 18.79 -3.98
C PRO A 189 0.53 17.71 -2.90
N LEU A 190 1.57 17.54 -2.07
CA LEU A 190 1.48 16.61 -0.95
C LEU A 190 0.43 17.09 0.07
N SER A 191 -0.38 16.14 0.53
CA SER A 191 -1.42 16.37 1.54
C SER A 191 -0.89 16.36 2.98
N ALA A 192 0.32 15.82 3.20
CA ALA A 192 0.98 15.75 4.51
C ALA A 192 1.82 16.99 4.82
N ARG A 193 2.04 17.24 6.11
CA ARG A 193 3.01 18.27 6.56
C ARG A 193 4.41 17.85 6.11
N THR A 194 5.17 18.76 5.51
CA THR A 194 6.59 18.52 5.19
C THR A 194 7.50 19.28 6.15
N THR A 195 8.57 18.65 6.59
CA THR A 195 9.55 19.22 7.53
C THR A 195 10.99 18.96 7.09
N GLY A 196 11.94 19.60 7.78
CA GLY A 196 13.37 19.44 7.47
C GLY A 196 13.69 19.93 6.04
N GLU A 197 14.41 19.10 5.29
CA GLU A 197 14.82 19.39 3.90
C GLU A 197 13.67 19.37 2.90
N LEU A 198 12.48 18.89 3.32
CA LEU A 198 11.27 18.85 2.51
C LEU A 198 10.34 20.05 2.77
N ALA A 199 10.63 20.87 3.78
CA ALA A 199 9.76 21.97 4.20
C ALA A 199 9.55 22.98 3.06
N GLY A 200 8.28 23.24 2.73
CA GLY A 200 7.90 24.18 1.67
C GLY A 200 8.18 23.69 0.24
N ARG A 201 8.43 22.38 0.08
CA ARG A 201 8.56 21.71 -1.22
C ARG A 201 7.33 20.85 -1.50
N PHE A 202 7.15 20.47 -2.76
CA PHE A 202 6.02 19.64 -3.20
C PHE A 202 4.63 20.27 -2.96
N ASP A 203 4.55 21.61 -2.93
CA ASP A 203 3.32 22.38 -2.72
C ASP A 203 2.59 22.76 -4.03
N GLU A 204 3.22 22.46 -5.17
CA GLU A 204 2.68 22.68 -6.52
C GLU A 204 2.28 21.35 -7.21
N ARG A 205 1.38 21.47 -8.19
CA ARG A 205 1.01 20.35 -9.06
C ARG A 205 2.09 20.18 -10.12
N GLU A 206 2.56 18.95 -10.28
CA GLU A 206 3.55 18.56 -11.28
C GLU A 206 2.98 17.57 -12.30
N THR A 207 3.68 17.39 -13.41
CA THR A 207 3.33 16.40 -14.42
C THR A 207 4.59 15.71 -14.92
N ALA A 208 4.50 14.39 -15.00
CA ALA A 208 5.55 13.53 -15.53
C ALA A 208 5.03 12.78 -16.76
N THR A 209 5.89 12.43 -17.71
CA THR A 209 5.49 11.63 -18.87
C THR A 209 6.55 10.59 -19.18
N PHE A 210 6.09 9.37 -19.45
CA PHE A 210 6.93 8.28 -19.93
C PHE A 210 6.23 7.50 -21.03
N GLU A 211 7.01 6.80 -21.83
CA GLU A 211 6.54 5.93 -22.90
C GLU A 211 6.90 4.47 -22.59
N PHE A 212 6.06 3.55 -23.06
CA PHE A 212 6.33 2.12 -22.99
C PHE A 212 5.68 1.38 -24.16
N ASP A 213 6.31 0.28 -24.54
CA ASP A 213 5.77 -0.63 -25.55
C ASP A 213 4.96 -1.73 -24.86
N TYR A 214 3.74 -1.93 -25.34
CA TYR A 214 2.90 -3.06 -24.97
C TYR A 214 2.78 -3.96 -26.20
N ASP A 215 3.51 -5.06 -26.20
CA ASP A 215 3.56 -6.02 -27.30
C ASP A 215 3.66 -7.46 -26.75
N GLN A 216 3.91 -8.42 -27.65
CA GLN A 216 4.12 -9.81 -27.24
C GLN A 216 5.36 -9.99 -26.37
N GLU A 217 6.47 -9.29 -26.66
CA GLU A 217 7.72 -9.40 -25.89
C GLU A 217 7.50 -8.92 -24.44
N PHE A 218 6.80 -7.79 -24.27
CA PHE A 218 6.41 -7.32 -22.96
C PHE A 218 5.58 -8.38 -22.21
N ARG A 219 4.51 -8.91 -22.83
CA ARG A 219 3.63 -9.91 -22.18
C ARG A 219 4.37 -11.18 -21.77
N GLU A 220 5.29 -11.66 -22.62
CA GLU A 220 6.12 -12.82 -22.30
C GLU A 220 7.07 -12.53 -21.13
N SER A 221 7.73 -11.37 -21.12
CA SER A 221 8.65 -10.99 -20.04
C SER A 221 7.95 -10.70 -18.71
N ALA A 222 6.79 -10.04 -18.76
CA ALA A 222 6.01 -9.64 -17.59
C ALA A 222 5.33 -10.83 -16.92
N THR A 223 5.33 -12.02 -17.52
CA THR A 223 4.73 -13.24 -16.95
C THR A 223 5.76 -14.27 -16.51
N ASP A 224 7.06 -13.93 -16.55
CA ASP A 224 8.15 -14.77 -16.01
C ASP A 224 8.23 -14.66 -14.47
N ILE A 225 7.34 -15.37 -13.79
CA ILE A 225 7.12 -15.26 -12.33
C ILE A 225 7.92 -16.29 -11.54
N GLU A 226 8.55 -15.82 -10.47
CA GLU A 226 9.22 -16.67 -9.49
C GLU A 226 8.23 -17.12 -8.39
N TYR A 227 7.76 -18.36 -8.45
CA TYR A 227 6.98 -18.98 -7.39
C TYR A 227 7.88 -19.56 -6.30
N PHE A 228 7.52 -19.33 -5.04
CA PHE A 228 8.23 -19.89 -3.89
C PHE A 228 7.79 -21.33 -3.57
N ASP A 229 8.55 -22.02 -2.73
CA ASP A 229 8.15 -23.33 -2.18
C ASP A 229 6.82 -23.21 -1.42
N GLU A 230 5.84 -24.02 -1.81
CA GLU A 230 4.48 -24.04 -1.23
C GLU A 230 4.48 -24.18 0.30
N GLN A 231 5.48 -24.86 0.87
CA GLN A 231 5.61 -25.03 2.32
C GLN A 231 5.87 -23.72 3.07
N ARG A 232 6.29 -22.66 2.37
CA ARG A 232 6.55 -21.33 2.95
C ARG A 232 5.37 -20.38 2.82
N TRP A 233 4.38 -20.71 1.98
CA TRP A 233 3.28 -19.80 1.70
C TRP A 233 2.45 -19.57 2.96
N GLY A 234 2.25 -18.30 3.34
CA GLY A 234 1.52 -17.95 4.56
C GLY A 234 2.35 -17.99 5.85
N ASP A 235 3.62 -18.40 5.80
CA ASP A 235 4.51 -18.29 6.97
C ASP A 235 4.69 -16.83 7.36
N ARG A 236 4.65 -16.53 8.67
CA ARG A 236 4.97 -15.19 9.17
C ARG A 236 6.39 -14.81 8.76
N GLY A 237 6.52 -13.68 8.06
CA GLY A 237 7.78 -13.24 7.49
C GLY A 237 7.54 -12.33 6.29
N ALA A 238 8.60 -11.67 5.84
CA ALA A 238 8.58 -10.91 4.62
C ALA A 238 9.71 -11.35 3.69
N LEU A 239 9.53 -11.12 2.39
CA LEU A 239 10.59 -11.19 1.41
C LEU A 239 11.65 -10.13 1.72
N GLU A 240 12.92 -10.49 1.50
CA GLU A 240 13.98 -9.50 1.48
C GLU A 240 13.70 -8.49 0.37
N PRO A 241 13.79 -7.18 0.66
CA PRO A 241 13.70 -6.16 -0.37
C PRO A 241 14.71 -6.43 -1.49
N PRO A 242 14.34 -6.24 -2.76
CA PRO A 242 15.29 -6.37 -3.85
C PRO A 242 16.46 -5.40 -3.64
N GLY A 243 17.65 -5.81 -4.08
CA GLY A 243 18.83 -4.94 -4.04
C GLY A 243 18.57 -3.64 -4.81
N GLN A 244 19.13 -2.52 -4.33
CA GLN A 244 18.87 -1.16 -4.84
C GLN A 244 19.30 -1.01 -6.32
N GLY A 245 18.42 -1.37 -7.24
CA GLY A 245 18.57 -1.20 -8.69
C GLY A 245 18.35 0.24 -9.16
N GLY A 246 18.90 1.22 -8.44
CA GLY A 246 18.79 2.65 -8.75
C GLY A 246 17.50 3.35 -8.28
N MET A 247 16.59 2.64 -7.61
CA MET A 247 15.39 3.20 -6.97
C MET A 247 15.46 3.02 -5.45
N PRO A 248 15.06 4.01 -4.65
CA PRO A 248 14.97 3.84 -3.21
C PRO A 248 13.81 2.90 -2.85
N TYR A 249 14.08 1.98 -1.94
CA TYR A 249 13.03 1.22 -1.28
C TYR A 249 12.49 2.06 -0.12
N SER A 250 11.17 2.06 0.11
CA SER A 250 10.54 2.89 1.15
C SER A 250 10.82 2.34 2.56
N GLN A 251 12.05 2.45 3.02
CA GLN A 251 12.49 1.92 4.31
C GLN A 251 12.68 3.06 5.30
N LEU A 252 11.97 2.98 6.42
CA LEU A 252 12.18 3.92 7.52
C LEU A 252 13.54 3.66 8.22
N PRO A 253 14.13 4.70 8.85
CA PRO A 253 15.36 4.56 9.61
C PRO A 253 15.26 3.51 10.73
N GLU A 254 16.41 2.99 11.15
CA GLU A 254 16.53 2.11 12.31
C GLU A 254 16.13 2.83 13.61
N VAL A 255 15.87 2.06 14.67
CA VAL A 255 15.40 2.60 15.96
C VAL A 255 16.36 3.66 16.52
N ASP A 256 17.67 3.37 16.54
CA ASP A 256 18.70 4.27 17.07
C ASP A 256 18.95 5.53 16.23
N ALA A 257 18.35 5.65 15.05
CA ALA A 257 18.42 6.87 14.25
C ALA A 257 17.49 7.98 14.78
N PHE A 258 16.50 7.62 15.62
CA PHE A 258 15.56 8.58 16.18
C PHE A 258 16.10 9.13 17.51
N PRO A 259 16.31 10.45 17.63
CA PRO A 259 16.76 11.05 18.88
C PRO A 259 15.63 11.14 19.91
N GLY A 260 15.96 11.69 21.08
CA GLY A 260 15.01 11.94 22.15
C GLY A 260 14.80 10.76 23.07
N THR A 261 13.71 10.82 23.82
CA THR A 261 13.33 9.80 24.80
C THR A 261 12.40 8.80 24.16
N LEU A 262 12.94 7.62 23.85
CA LEU A 262 12.17 6.51 23.28
C LEU A 262 11.17 5.99 24.32
N LEU A 263 9.89 5.97 23.96
CA LEU A 263 8.85 5.39 24.78
C LEU A 263 8.88 3.86 24.63
N VAL A 264 8.69 3.18 25.75
CA VAL A 264 8.80 1.71 25.85
C VAL A 264 7.45 1.08 26.19
N ASP A 265 7.30 -0.22 25.97
CA ASP A 265 6.14 -0.96 26.51
C ASP A 265 6.13 -0.84 28.05
N SER A 266 4.96 -0.88 28.68
CA SER A 266 4.81 -0.67 30.13
C SER A 266 5.69 -1.57 30.99
N ASP A 267 5.96 -2.79 30.52
CA ASP A 267 6.84 -3.78 31.16
C ASP A 267 8.08 -4.10 30.31
N GLY A 268 8.35 -3.29 29.28
CA GLY A 268 9.37 -3.56 28.26
C GLY A 268 10.73 -2.93 28.55
N GLU A 269 11.78 -3.55 28.04
CA GLU A 269 13.10 -2.94 27.92
C GLU A 269 13.13 -1.98 26.72
N ARG A 270 14.17 -1.14 26.62
CA ARG A 270 14.39 -0.29 25.45
C ARG A 270 14.48 -1.15 24.19
N PRO A 271 13.67 -0.90 23.15
CA PRO A 271 13.79 -1.60 21.87
C PRO A 271 15.14 -1.32 21.19
N ASP A 272 15.85 -2.38 20.80
CA ASP A 272 17.09 -2.28 20.01
C ASP A 272 16.80 -2.31 18.50
N THR A 273 15.81 -3.10 18.10
CA THR A 273 15.45 -3.30 16.69
C THR A 273 13.96 -3.10 16.44
N THR A 274 13.58 -3.08 15.16
CA THR A 274 12.15 -3.02 14.79
C THR A 274 11.36 -4.22 15.31
N ALA A 275 12.00 -5.38 15.50
CA ALA A 275 11.34 -6.56 16.03
C ALA A 275 10.84 -6.34 17.47
N ASP A 276 11.61 -5.57 18.26
CA ASP A 276 11.39 -5.31 19.69
C ASP A 276 10.42 -4.16 19.96
N LEU A 277 9.99 -3.44 18.91
CA LEU A 277 9.06 -2.33 19.05
C LEU A 277 7.67 -2.81 19.49
N PRO A 278 6.96 -2.01 20.32
CA PRO A 278 5.55 -2.22 20.65
C PRO A 278 4.67 -2.39 19.41
N ARG A 279 3.62 -3.20 19.55
CA ARG A 279 2.78 -3.66 18.43
C ARG A 279 1.32 -3.24 18.58
N SER A 280 0.70 -2.89 17.45
CA SER A 280 -0.74 -2.87 17.28
C SER A 280 -1.09 -3.62 16.00
N GLY A 281 -1.89 -4.68 16.12
CA GLY A 281 -1.93 -5.74 15.12
C GLY A 281 -0.53 -6.30 14.93
N ASP A 282 -0.05 -6.36 13.68
CA ASP A 282 1.31 -6.78 13.35
C ASP A 282 2.28 -5.59 13.12
N ALA A 283 1.77 -4.35 13.13
CA ALA A 283 2.59 -3.15 12.89
C ALA A 283 3.48 -2.83 14.10
N ALA A 284 4.73 -2.44 13.83
CA ALA A 284 5.67 -1.92 14.83
C ALA A 284 5.48 -0.41 15.00
N PHE A 285 5.53 0.07 16.23
CA PHE A 285 5.42 1.49 16.56
C PHE A 285 6.66 1.96 17.30
N LEU A 286 7.46 2.78 16.63
CA LEU A 286 8.48 3.60 17.30
C LEU A 286 7.80 4.89 17.76
N ALA A 287 7.90 5.22 19.04
CA ALA A 287 7.42 6.49 19.57
C ALA A 287 8.52 7.15 20.40
N THR A 288 8.87 8.38 20.08
CA THR A 288 9.92 9.13 20.81
C THR A 288 9.44 10.54 21.11
N VAL A 289 9.93 11.07 22.22
CA VAL A 289 9.66 12.44 22.66
C VAL A 289 10.92 13.27 22.40
N LEU A 290 10.77 14.29 21.58
CA LEU A 290 11.84 15.24 21.26
C LEU A 290 11.66 16.46 22.16
N GLU A 291 12.77 16.93 22.74
CA GLU A 291 12.79 18.10 23.61
C GLU A 291 12.47 19.39 22.82
N SER A 292 12.14 20.46 23.55
CA SER A 292 11.66 21.71 22.95
C SER A 292 12.69 22.48 22.11
N ASP A 293 13.97 22.15 22.22
CA ASP A 293 15.02 22.70 21.36
C ASP A 293 15.13 21.95 20.02
N HIS A 294 14.41 20.85 19.83
CA HIS A 294 14.41 20.10 18.58
C HIS A 294 13.61 20.83 17.48
N ARG A 295 14.09 20.77 16.23
CA ARG A 295 13.50 21.48 15.06
C ARG A 295 12.05 21.12 14.69
N LEU A 296 11.54 20.01 15.23
CA LEU A 296 10.15 19.57 15.01
C LEU A 296 9.21 20.09 16.10
N ALA A 297 9.75 20.53 17.23
CA ALA A 297 8.98 21.10 18.31
C ALA A 297 8.58 22.55 18.00
N ASP A 298 7.35 22.89 18.36
CA ASP A 298 6.81 24.24 18.28
C ASP A 298 7.06 24.98 19.61
N GLY A 299 7.84 26.05 19.57
CA GLY A 299 8.06 26.93 20.73
C GLY A 299 8.82 26.27 21.88
N ASP A 300 8.23 26.25 23.07
CA ASP A 300 8.82 25.70 24.30
C ASP A 300 8.27 24.30 24.64
N GLU A 301 7.57 23.64 23.70
CA GLU A 301 6.87 22.36 23.89
C GLU A 301 7.70 21.17 23.46
N SER A 302 7.46 19.98 24.00
CA SER A 302 8.05 18.75 23.46
C SER A 302 7.26 18.24 22.24
N TYR A 303 7.92 17.50 21.35
CA TYR A 303 7.28 16.90 20.18
C TYR A 303 7.18 15.38 20.33
N LEU A 304 5.96 14.84 20.26
CA LEU A 304 5.74 13.41 20.18
C LEU A 304 5.80 12.96 18.72
N LEU A 305 6.79 12.12 18.40
CA LEU A 305 6.95 11.50 17.09
C LEU A 305 6.58 10.02 17.18
N VAL A 306 5.67 9.56 16.32
CA VAL A 306 5.26 8.16 16.19
C VAL A 306 5.48 7.70 14.75
N SER A 307 6.26 6.65 14.56
CA SER A 307 6.63 6.14 13.23
C SER A 307 6.20 4.68 13.08
N PRO A 308 4.94 4.45 12.65
CA PRO A 308 4.40 3.11 12.42
C PRO A 308 4.99 2.50 11.16
N ARG A 309 5.36 1.21 11.24
CA ARG A 309 6.15 0.53 10.23
C ARG A 309 5.86 -0.96 10.16
N THR A 310 6.10 -1.57 9.00
CA THR A 310 6.01 -3.03 8.87
C THR A 310 7.06 -3.74 9.74
N PRO A 311 6.76 -4.93 10.30
CA PRO A 311 7.61 -5.65 11.25
C PRO A 311 9.01 -5.99 10.74
N TYR A 312 9.14 -6.25 9.43
CA TYR A 312 10.35 -6.84 8.86
C TYR A 312 11.15 -5.82 8.06
N ASN A 313 10.51 -5.15 7.10
CA ASN A 313 11.20 -4.30 6.12
C ASN A 313 11.14 -2.81 6.46
N ARG A 314 10.51 -2.43 7.58
CA ARG A 314 10.27 -1.05 8.04
C ARG A 314 9.60 -0.17 6.99
N VAL A 315 8.72 -0.75 6.18
CA VAL A 315 7.92 0.01 5.22
C VAL A 315 6.96 0.92 5.99
N PRO A 316 6.91 2.23 5.70
CA PRO A 316 6.03 3.16 6.41
C PRO A 316 4.57 2.82 6.21
N LEU A 317 3.74 3.12 7.21
CA LEU A 317 2.31 2.90 7.19
C LEU A 317 1.54 4.25 7.15
N PRO A 318 1.21 4.76 5.96
CA PRO A 318 0.56 6.05 5.81
C PRO A 318 -0.96 5.98 5.88
N ASN A 319 -1.58 7.16 5.85
CA ASN A 319 -3.03 7.37 5.84
C ASN A 319 -3.73 6.73 7.03
N MET A 320 -3.07 6.73 8.19
CA MET A 320 -3.66 6.35 9.48
C MET A 320 -4.21 7.59 10.20
N THR A 321 -5.06 7.35 11.20
CA THR A 321 -5.52 8.42 12.11
C THR A 321 -5.17 8.09 13.57
N PRO A 322 -3.90 8.20 13.98
CA PRO A 322 -3.50 7.99 15.36
C PRO A 322 -3.79 9.21 16.26
N THR A 323 -4.21 8.95 17.49
CA THR A 323 -4.35 9.94 18.56
C THR A 323 -3.61 9.48 19.80
N ALA A 324 -3.08 10.41 20.59
CA ALA A 324 -2.40 10.13 21.85
C ALA A 324 -3.19 10.69 23.04
N THR A 325 -3.23 9.95 24.15
CA THR A 325 -3.61 10.48 25.47
C THR A 325 -2.45 10.29 26.43
N VAL A 326 -2.31 11.20 27.41
CA VAL A 326 -1.27 11.13 28.42
C VAL A 326 -1.91 10.98 29.79
N ASP A 327 -1.51 9.96 30.54
CA ASP A 327 -1.91 9.72 31.91
C ASP A 327 -0.69 9.79 32.84
N ARG A 328 -0.86 10.42 34.00
CA ARG A 328 0.14 10.51 35.06
C ARG A 328 -0.45 10.00 36.36
N ASP A 329 0.19 9.00 36.96
CA ASP A 329 -0.28 8.36 38.19
C ASP A 329 -1.75 7.86 38.10
N GLY A 330 -2.21 7.52 36.89
CA GLY A 330 -3.58 7.08 36.61
C GLY A 330 -4.60 8.21 36.46
N GLU A 331 -4.16 9.47 36.42
CA GLU A 331 -4.99 10.65 36.13
C GLU A 331 -4.63 11.24 34.75
N ALA A 332 -5.65 11.55 33.94
CA ALA A 332 -5.46 12.14 32.63
C ALA A 332 -4.80 13.53 32.74
N VAL A 333 -3.70 13.72 32.01
CA VAL A 333 -2.99 15.00 31.85
C VAL A 333 -3.52 15.78 30.65
N THR A 334 -3.89 15.07 29.59
CA THR A 334 -4.58 15.63 28.42
C THR A 334 -6.09 15.57 28.64
N ASP A 335 -6.79 16.68 28.44
CA ASP A 335 -8.26 16.73 28.57
C ASP A 335 -8.98 15.89 27.50
N GLU A 336 -8.43 15.85 26.29
CA GLU A 336 -8.95 15.08 25.14
C GLU A 336 -7.79 14.39 24.40
N PRO A 337 -8.06 13.32 23.62
CA PRO A 337 -7.04 12.71 22.76
C PRO A 337 -6.46 13.72 21.77
N VAL A 338 -5.14 13.85 21.75
CA VAL A 338 -4.41 14.75 20.87
C VAL A 338 -4.19 14.06 19.52
N PRO A 339 -4.62 14.65 18.39
CA PRO A 339 -4.38 14.07 17.07
C PRO A 339 -2.91 14.17 16.68
N LEU A 340 -2.38 13.11 16.07
CA LEU A 340 -1.00 13.10 15.54
C LEU A 340 -1.05 13.31 14.02
N GLY A 341 -0.49 14.41 13.55
CA GLY A 341 -0.54 14.79 12.14
C GLY A 341 0.48 14.03 11.30
N GLN A 342 0.03 13.48 10.15
CA GLN A 342 0.91 12.85 9.18
C GLN A 342 1.94 13.86 8.65
N THR A 343 3.21 13.52 8.80
CA THR A 343 4.36 14.36 8.47
C THR A 343 5.40 13.55 7.69
N ILE A 344 6.01 14.16 6.67
CA ILE A 344 7.18 13.60 5.98
C ILE A 344 8.38 14.50 6.25
N ASP A 345 9.48 13.88 6.64
CA ASP A 345 10.76 14.53 6.90
C ASP A 345 11.90 13.86 6.12
N GLY A 346 12.89 14.64 5.68
CA GLY A 346 14.06 14.14 4.94
C GLY A 346 14.94 13.17 5.74
N GLU A 347 14.91 13.26 7.08
CA GLU A 347 15.75 12.46 7.98
C GLU A 347 14.95 11.30 8.60
N TYR A 348 13.70 11.57 9.01
CA TYR A 348 12.88 10.62 9.74
C TYR A 348 11.85 9.87 8.88
N GLY A 349 11.71 10.26 7.60
CA GLY A 349 10.69 9.73 6.70
C GLY A 349 9.27 10.06 7.16
N LEU A 350 8.32 9.19 6.81
CA LEU A 350 6.94 9.30 7.27
C LEU A 350 6.84 9.00 8.78
N HIS A 351 6.20 9.91 9.49
CA HIS A 351 5.79 9.76 10.87
C HIS A 351 4.48 10.52 11.13
N TYR A 352 3.89 10.30 12.29
CA TYR A 352 2.77 11.07 12.82
C TYR A 352 3.27 11.78 14.07
N GLY A 353 2.97 13.07 14.20
CA GLY A 353 3.40 13.76 15.40
C GLY A 353 2.73 15.08 15.63
N THR A 354 2.97 15.60 16.83
CA THR A 354 2.44 16.86 17.33
C THR A 354 3.32 17.39 18.45
N SER A 355 3.37 18.71 18.61
CA SER A 355 3.80 19.29 19.87
C SER A 355 2.73 19.10 20.94
N LEU A 356 3.18 18.85 22.17
CA LEU A 356 2.32 18.60 23.32
C LEU A 356 2.14 19.90 24.12
N GLU A 357 1.16 20.71 23.70
CA GLU A 357 0.82 21.99 24.34
C GLU A 357 0.54 21.81 25.82
N ASP A 358 1.20 22.60 26.68
CA ASP A 358 1.07 22.58 28.15
C ASP A 358 1.32 21.21 28.85
N VAL A 359 1.83 20.20 28.12
CA VAL A 359 2.09 18.86 28.64
C VAL A 359 3.60 18.56 28.59
N ALA A 360 4.27 18.82 29.71
CA ALA A 360 5.65 18.34 29.91
C ALA A 360 5.62 16.87 30.37
N LEU A 361 5.97 15.96 29.46
CA LEU A 361 6.13 14.54 29.76
C LEU A 361 7.24 14.29 30.78
N ARG A 362 7.04 13.30 31.64
CA ARG A 362 7.94 12.92 32.72
C ARG A 362 8.10 11.41 32.76
N ALA A 363 9.24 10.95 33.28
CA ALA A 363 9.44 9.55 33.63
C ALA A 363 8.22 8.98 34.38
N GLY A 364 7.74 7.82 33.93
CA GLY A 364 6.57 7.15 34.49
C GLY A 364 5.21 7.59 33.93
N ASP A 365 5.14 8.67 33.13
CA ASP A 365 3.91 9.00 32.41
C ASP A 365 3.59 7.90 31.39
N THR A 366 2.30 7.58 31.24
CA THR A 366 1.79 6.64 30.24
C THR A 366 1.25 7.43 29.05
N VAL A 367 1.69 7.08 27.85
CA VAL A 367 1.17 7.59 26.57
C VAL A 367 0.41 6.47 25.89
N THR A 368 -0.90 6.64 25.72
CA THR A 368 -1.74 5.66 25.02
C THR A 368 -1.98 6.11 23.60
N LEU A 369 -1.52 5.32 22.64
CA LEU A 369 -1.78 5.52 21.22
C LEU A 369 -3.04 4.77 20.81
N THR A 370 -4.06 5.49 20.37
CA THR A 370 -5.29 4.91 19.80
C THR A 370 -5.30 5.10 18.30
N ILE A 371 -5.47 4.00 17.56
CA ILE A 371 -5.52 4.03 16.09
C ILE A 371 -6.99 4.09 15.67
N ARG A 372 -7.45 5.25 15.22
CA ARG A 372 -8.86 5.47 14.86
C ARG A 372 -9.20 4.92 13.48
N SER A 373 -8.22 4.93 12.57
CA SER A 373 -8.31 4.26 11.27
C SER A 373 -6.97 3.59 10.96
N PRO A 374 -6.98 2.33 10.47
CA PRO A 374 -5.76 1.64 10.03
C PRO A 374 -5.20 2.30 8.76
N PRO A 375 -4.01 1.87 8.27
CA PRO A 375 -3.44 2.39 7.02
C PRO A 375 -4.41 2.21 5.85
N GLN A 376 -4.89 3.33 5.30
CA GLN A 376 -5.82 3.37 4.16
C GLN A 376 -5.03 3.28 2.85
N VAL A 377 -4.46 2.11 2.60
CA VAL A 377 -3.62 1.80 1.44
C VAL A 377 -3.97 0.43 0.90
N ALA A 378 -3.95 0.31 -0.42
CA ALA A 378 -4.10 -0.97 -1.07
C ALA A 378 -2.89 -1.88 -0.79
N ARG A 379 -3.07 -3.18 -0.95
CA ARG A 379 -2.10 -4.19 -0.51
C ARG A 379 -1.98 -5.28 -1.56
N HIS A 380 -0.75 -5.74 -1.74
CA HIS A 380 -0.45 -6.97 -2.45
C HIS A 380 -0.46 -8.17 -1.51
N GLN A 381 -0.44 -9.37 -2.08
CA GLN A 381 -0.40 -10.61 -1.31
C GLN A 381 0.78 -10.60 -0.31
N GLY A 382 0.53 -11.05 0.91
CA GLY A 382 1.53 -11.01 2.00
C GLY A 382 1.37 -9.80 2.93
N TYR A 383 0.55 -8.82 2.53
CA TYR A 383 0.09 -7.72 3.37
C TYR A 383 -1.44 -7.60 3.42
N ASP A 384 -2.16 -8.28 2.54
CA ASP A 384 -3.62 -8.17 2.36
C ASP A 384 -4.43 -8.36 3.64
N THR A 385 -3.99 -9.24 4.54
CA THR A 385 -4.61 -9.49 5.84
C THR A 385 -4.01 -8.70 7.00
N ALA A 386 -2.89 -8.00 6.80
CA ALA A 386 -2.17 -7.31 7.88
C ALA A 386 -2.72 -5.91 8.15
N PHE A 387 -2.56 -5.40 9.39
CA PHE A 387 -2.84 -4.01 9.76
C PHE A 387 -4.30 -3.59 9.52
N LEU A 388 -5.25 -4.49 9.76
CA LEU A 388 -6.69 -4.19 9.69
C LEU A 388 -7.19 -3.78 11.07
N GLU A 389 -7.08 -4.69 12.04
CA GLU A 389 -7.42 -4.43 13.43
C GLU A 389 -6.18 -3.91 14.18
N MET A 390 -6.31 -2.71 14.75
CA MET A 390 -5.20 -2.02 15.41
C MET A 390 -5.60 -1.57 16.82
N PRO A 391 -5.54 -2.47 17.83
CA PRO A 391 -5.87 -2.12 19.21
C PRO A 391 -4.94 -1.02 19.76
N PRO A 392 -5.39 -0.23 20.75
CA PRO A 392 -4.54 0.78 21.37
C PRO A 392 -3.27 0.18 21.97
N ILE A 393 -2.19 0.96 21.97
CA ILE A 393 -0.90 0.61 22.59
C ILE A 393 -0.68 1.54 23.78
N GLU A 394 -0.33 0.97 24.93
CA GLU A 394 0.11 1.73 26.10
C GLU A 394 1.64 1.77 26.15
N LEU A 395 2.20 2.97 26.11
CA LEU A 395 3.63 3.22 26.15
C LEU A 395 3.99 3.99 27.41
N ARG A 396 5.21 3.85 27.90
CA ARG A 396 5.71 4.59 29.06
C ARG A 396 6.92 5.43 28.71
N VAL A 397 7.01 6.59 29.36
CA VAL A 397 8.25 7.34 29.44
C VAL A 397 9.18 6.58 30.41
N PRO A 398 10.33 6.07 29.95
CA PRO A 398 11.22 5.31 30.81
C PRO A 398 11.71 6.17 31.99
N GLU A 399 12.02 5.51 33.11
CA GLU A 399 12.80 6.15 34.17
C GLU A 399 14.22 6.39 33.65
N ASP A 400 14.80 7.55 33.94
CA ASP A 400 16.22 7.78 33.64
C ASP A 400 17.05 6.69 34.34
N ASP A 401 17.87 5.96 33.58
CA ASP A 401 18.94 5.14 34.15
C ASP A 401 19.92 6.08 34.89
N GLY A 402 19.70 6.26 36.19
CA GLY A 402 20.44 7.20 37.04
C GLY A 402 21.94 6.95 37.18
#